data_AF-B0KQV6-F1
#
_entry.id   AF-B0KQV6-F1
#
_cell.length_a   1.000
_cell.length_b   1.000
_cell.length_c   1.000
_cell.angle_alpha   90.00
_cell.angle_beta   90.00
_cell.angle_gamma   90.00
#
_symmetry.space_group_name_H-M   'P 1'
#
loop_
_entity.id
_entity.type
_entity.pdbx_description
1 polymer ?
#
loop_
_entity_poly.entity_id
_entity_poly.type
_entity_poly.pdbx_seq_one_letter_code
_entity_poly.pdbx_strand_id
1 'polypeptide(L)'
;MPEPHIVVLGAGPAGAATAIGLRRLGYTVTVVSQWRRFAAVEGVSQRVLEGLRHAGLGGALSQAATPATRQVHWNGQHLRMNQEFLLDRQRFDRALRGDLQRAGVSVVEGRVREVVHEGGHHVRLDDGQVLTADFLVEARGRQAPLAADRLRGPETVSLLNVWQGSPGAPASAVESLEDGWAWMARLADGRCYWQVTQDAAGLPGKAGLADYCATLRARSGLVAELFDDQALVPAQVHARSSTAILAGECVGHDWIRVGDAAMAVDPLSGNGIFQSLSSALQAPVVINTLLRRPERAVLAWQFHQQRVEQLFLRFARIGRDFYGQEQGRVGQPFWARRQGWPDAQPLHTAADWSAVRVERRPVLRDGLVDEAEVVVTADQPLGVWHLQGVELAPVVRALLGGLAIGAVLSGLPGEQQMMVRRWLVEQGLA
;
A
#
# COMPACT_ATOMS: atom_id res chain seq x y z
N MET A 1 11.43 -11.37 -32.21
CA MET A 1 11.00 -12.27 -31.13
C MET A 1 9.51 -12.07 -30.94
N PRO A 2 8.72 -13.12 -30.62
CA PRO A 2 7.32 -12.95 -30.24
C PRO A 2 7.22 -11.99 -29.05
N GLU A 3 6.12 -11.25 -28.97
CA GLU A 3 5.89 -10.34 -27.85
C GLU A 3 5.68 -11.16 -26.56
N PRO A 4 6.40 -10.84 -25.46
CA PRO A 4 6.32 -11.65 -24.24
C PRO A 4 4.91 -11.57 -23.65
N HIS A 5 4.38 -12.73 -23.28
CA HIS A 5 3.11 -12.85 -22.60
C HIS A 5 3.29 -12.69 -21.08
N ILE A 6 2.64 -11.66 -20.53
CA ILE A 6 2.74 -11.34 -19.10
C ILE A 6 1.47 -11.81 -18.40
N VAL A 7 1.63 -12.61 -17.34
CA VAL A 7 0.53 -13.05 -16.48
C VAL A 7 0.60 -12.36 -15.13
N VAL A 8 -0.48 -11.68 -14.76
CA VAL A 8 -0.65 -11.02 -13.45
C VAL A 8 -1.56 -11.87 -12.58
N LEU A 9 -1.03 -12.33 -11.44
CA LEU A 9 -1.78 -13.09 -10.45
C LEU A 9 -2.42 -12.13 -9.46
N GLY A 10 -3.74 -11.94 -9.53
CA GLY A 10 -4.52 -11.09 -8.65
C GLY A 10 -4.99 -9.79 -9.31
N ALA A 11 -6.29 -9.50 -9.16
CA ALA A 11 -6.96 -8.34 -9.75
C ALA A 11 -7.29 -7.24 -8.73
N GLY A 12 -6.51 -7.13 -7.65
CA GLY A 12 -6.62 -5.98 -6.73
C GLY A 12 -6.07 -4.68 -7.35
N PRO A 13 -6.10 -3.55 -6.63
CA PRO A 13 -5.60 -2.26 -7.12
C PRO A 13 -4.19 -2.32 -7.70
N ALA A 14 -3.27 -3.01 -7.02
CA ALA A 14 -1.90 -3.18 -7.48
C ALA A 14 -1.80 -3.97 -8.79
N GLY A 15 -2.44 -5.13 -8.87
CA GLY A 15 -2.44 -5.94 -10.09
C GLY A 15 -3.09 -5.22 -11.27
N ALA A 16 -4.19 -4.50 -11.03
CA ALA A 16 -4.87 -3.72 -12.05
C ALA A 16 -4.00 -2.56 -12.57
N ALA A 17 -3.38 -1.80 -11.67
CA ALA A 17 -2.49 -0.70 -12.05
C ALA A 17 -1.28 -1.20 -12.86
N THR A 18 -0.65 -2.31 -12.43
CA THR A 18 0.47 -2.91 -13.17
C THR A 18 0.02 -3.40 -14.54
N ALA A 19 -1.10 -4.12 -14.64
CA ALA A 19 -1.61 -4.63 -15.92
C ALA A 19 -1.93 -3.53 -16.93
N ILE A 20 -2.60 -2.45 -16.47
CA ILE A 20 -2.93 -1.30 -17.31
C ILE A 20 -1.65 -0.58 -17.76
N GLY A 21 -0.69 -0.38 -16.85
CA GLY A 21 0.60 0.22 -17.19
C GLY A 21 1.37 -0.58 -18.24
N LEU A 22 1.36 -1.91 -18.13
CA LEU A 22 1.98 -2.81 -19.12
C LEU A 22 1.27 -2.77 -20.47
N ARG A 23 -0.08 -2.74 -20.49
CA ARG A 23 -0.85 -2.55 -21.74
C ARG A 23 -0.50 -1.24 -22.45
N ARG A 24 -0.29 -0.15 -21.69
CA ARG A 24 0.14 1.14 -22.25
C ARG A 24 1.53 1.09 -22.90
N LEU A 25 2.38 0.15 -22.47
CA LEU A 25 3.70 -0.10 -23.08
C LEU A 25 3.64 -1.09 -24.26
N GLY A 26 2.44 -1.56 -24.63
CA GLY A 26 2.20 -2.44 -25.78
C GLY A 26 2.02 -3.91 -25.45
N TYR A 27 2.49 -4.37 -24.28
CA TYR A 27 2.55 -5.79 -23.93
C TYR A 27 1.21 -6.51 -23.92
N THR A 28 1.20 -7.78 -24.29
CA THR A 28 0.04 -8.66 -24.09
C THR A 28 -0.03 -9.11 -22.63
N VAL A 29 -1.15 -8.81 -21.95
CA VAL A 29 -1.32 -9.04 -20.52
C VAL A 29 -2.59 -9.84 -20.22
N THR A 30 -2.46 -10.89 -19.42
CA THR A 30 -3.57 -11.62 -18.82
C THR A 30 -3.56 -11.43 -17.30
N VAL A 31 -4.68 -11.04 -16.72
CA VAL A 31 -4.90 -11.03 -15.26
C VAL A 31 -5.73 -12.23 -14.87
N VAL A 32 -5.25 -13.00 -13.91
CA VAL A 32 -5.97 -14.14 -13.31
C VAL A 32 -6.37 -13.76 -11.90
N SER A 33 -7.65 -13.87 -11.54
CA SER A 33 -8.06 -13.64 -10.17
C SER A 33 -9.31 -14.42 -9.78
N GLN A 34 -9.35 -14.83 -8.52
CA GLN A 34 -10.61 -15.14 -7.84
C GLN A 34 -11.21 -13.83 -7.30
N TRP A 35 -12.52 -13.68 -7.38
CA TRP A 35 -13.20 -12.49 -6.84
C TRP A 35 -13.48 -12.63 -5.36
N ARG A 36 -13.62 -11.48 -4.72
CA ARG A 36 -14.01 -11.38 -3.32
C ARG A 36 -15.38 -12.03 -3.09
N ARG A 37 -15.45 -12.94 -2.12
CA ARG A 37 -16.65 -13.74 -1.80
C ARG A 37 -17.48 -13.22 -0.62
N PHE A 38 -17.14 -12.06 -0.07
CA PHE A 38 -17.79 -11.52 1.14
C PHE A 38 -17.84 -9.99 1.06
N ALA A 39 -18.79 -9.39 1.78
CA ALA A 39 -18.93 -7.93 1.84
C ALA A 39 -17.82 -7.31 2.68
N ALA A 40 -17.27 -6.20 2.20
CA ALA A 40 -16.31 -5.40 2.92
C ALA A 40 -16.48 -3.93 2.55
N VAL A 41 -16.19 -3.05 3.50
CA VAL A 41 -16.04 -1.62 3.28
C VAL A 41 -14.66 -1.22 3.79
N GLU A 42 -14.04 -0.28 3.11
CA GLU A 42 -12.80 0.34 3.54
C GLU A 42 -13.00 1.84 3.68
N GLY A 43 -12.43 2.43 4.72
CA GLY A 43 -12.24 3.87 4.85
C GLY A 43 -10.98 4.27 4.08
N VAL A 44 -11.10 5.24 3.18
CA VAL A 44 -9.98 5.70 2.35
C VAL A 44 -9.80 7.21 2.44
N SER A 45 -8.54 7.64 2.35
CA SER A 45 -8.16 9.05 2.34
C SER A 45 -8.19 9.65 0.92
N GLN A 46 -8.13 10.99 0.84
CA GLN A 46 -7.96 11.71 -0.43
C GLN A 46 -6.75 11.20 -1.25
N ARG A 47 -5.66 10.80 -0.57
CA ARG A 47 -4.45 10.26 -1.24
C ARG A 47 -4.72 8.96 -1.98
N VAL A 48 -5.64 8.13 -1.48
CA VAL A 48 -6.07 6.91 -2.19
C VAL A 48 -6.79 7.29 -3.48
N LEU A 49 -7.67 8.30 -3.45
CA LEU A 49 -8.41 8.77 -4.63
C LEU A 49 -7.47 9.32 -5.70
N GLU A 50 -6.48 10.10 -5.30
CA GLU A 50 -5.41 10.60 -6.17
C GLU A 50 -4.58 9.46 -6.77
N GLY A 51 -4.21 8.47 -5.95
CA GLY A 51 -3.49 7.28 -6.40
C GLY A 51 -4.27 6.48 -7.45
N LEU A 52 -5.57 6.26 -7.25
CA LEU A 52 -6.44 5.59 -8.22
C LEU A 52 -6.54 6.38 -9.54
N ARG A 53 -6.67 7.70 -9.44
CA ARG A 53 -6.67 8.59 -10.62
C ARG A 53 -5.39 8.46 -11.42
N HIS A 54 -4.23 8.53 -10.75
CA HIS A 54 -2.92 8.42 -11.39
C HIS A 54 -2.71 7.04 -12.02
N ALA A 55 -3.20 5.98 -11.39
CA ALA A 55 -3.18 4.61 -11.92
C ALA A 55 -4.09 4.42 -13.14
N GLY A 56 -4.96 5.38 -13.48
CA GLY A 56 -5.95 5.23 -14.56
C GLY A 56 -7.14 4.34 -14.20
N LEU A 57 -7.39 4.11 -12.90
CA LEU A 57 -8.48 3.28 -12.39
C LEU A 57 -9.75 4.13 -12.19
N GLY A 58 -10.21 4.77 -13.27
CA GLY A 58 -11.29 5.77 -13.24
C GLY A 58 -12.65 5.18 -12.84
N GLY A 59 -12.95 3.96 -13.30
CA GLY A 59 -14.17 3.26 -12.91
C GLY A 59 -14.16 2.96 -11.42
N ALA A 60 -13.07 2.40 -10.91
CA ALA A 60 -12.92 2.09 -9.50
C ALA A 60 -12.95 3.35 -8.61
N LEU A 61 -12.28 4.43 -9.04
CA LEU A 61 -12.32 5.74 -8.39
C LEU A 61 -13.75 6.26 -8.23
N SER A 62 -14.61 6.10 -9.23
CA SER A 62 -16.01 6.56 -9.15
C SER A 62 -16.83 5.86 -8.05
N GLN A 63 -16.39 4.68 -7.60
CA GLN A 63 -17.02 3.93 -6.52
C GLN A 63 -16.46 4.28 -5.14
N ALA A 64 -15.38 5.06 -5.07
CA ALA A 64 -14.63 5.37 -3.86
C ALA A 64 -14.83 6.83 -3.40
N ALA A 65 -16.03 7.38 -3.51
CA ALA A 65 -16.26 8.82 -3.32
C ALA A 65 -17.38 9.16 -2.33
N THR A 66 -17.84 8.21 -1.51
CA THR A 66 -18.90 8.47 -0.53
C THR A 66 -18.28 9.11 0.72
N PRO A 67 -18.47 10.42 0.99
CA PRO A 67 -17.92 11.04 2.18
C PRO A 67 -18.62 10.49 3.42
N ALA A 68 -17.87 10.31 4.50
CA ALA A 68 -18.40 9.92 5.79
C ALA A 68 -17.85 10.82 6.89
N THR A 69 -18.67 11.11 7.90
CA THR A 69 -18.20 11.74 9.12
C THR A 69 -17.27 10.79 9.83
N ARG A 70 -16.07 11.24 10.24
CA ARG A 70 -15.08 10.38 10.88
C ARG A 70 -14.83 10.78 12.33
N GLN A 71 -14.90 9.82 13.23
CA GLN A 71 -14.55 9.98 14.64
C GLN A 71 -13.28 9.17 14.99
N VAL A 72 -12.44 9.71 15.86
CA VAL A 72 -11.30 8.98 16.42
C VAL A 72 -11.37 9.07 17.93
N HIS A 73 -11.40 7.91 18.58
CA HIS A 73 -11.24 7.74 20.01
C HIS A 73 -9.91 7.02 20.23
N TRP A 74 -8.86 7.76 20.58
CA TRP A 74 -7.52 7.21 20.71
C TRP A 74 -6.82 7.85 21.91
N ASN A 75 -6.19 7.05 22.77
CA ASN A 75 -5.52 7.53 23.99
C ASN A 75 -6.43 8.42 24.87
N GLY A 76 -7.71 8.06 24.98
CA GLY A 76 -8.72 8.84 25.70
C GLY A 76 -9.08 10.19 25.06
N GLN A 77 -8.52 10.53 23.90
CA GLN A 77 -8.87 11.74 23.16
C GLN A 77 -9.95 11.45 22.12
N HIS A 78 -10.90 12.38 22.00
CA HIS A 78 -11.95 12.35 20.99
C HIS A 78 -11.71 13.44 19.94
N LEU A 79 -11.43 13.02 18.72
CA LEU A 79 -11.25 13.91 17.57
C LEU A 79 -12.35 13.67 16.54
N ARG A 80 -12.98 14.75 16.07
CA ARG A 80 -13.88 14.73 14.92
C ARG A 80 -13.12 15.23 13.70
N MET A 81 -12.94 14.37 12.72
CA MET A 81 -12.26 14.68 11.46
C MET A 81 -13.27 14.67 10.32
N ASN A 82 -13.18 15.65 9.42
CA ASN A 82 -14.27 15.88 8.47
C ASN A 82 -14.21 15.04 7.19
N GLN A 83 -13.17 14.24 6.93
CA GLN A 83 -13.02 13.60 5.62
C GLN A 83 -12.35 12.22 5.67
N GLU A 84 -13.18 11.18 5.67
CA GLU A 84 -12.85 9.86 5.13
C GLU A 84 -13.91 9.51 4.07
N PHE A 85 -13.53 8.70 3.09
CA PHE A 85 -14.45 8.20 2.08
C PHE A 85 -14.68 6.71 2.29
N LEU A 86 -15.95 6.28 2.29
CA LEU A 86 -16.30 4.88 2.40
C LEU A 86 -16.37 4.24 1.00
N LEU A 87 -15.66 3.13 0.87
CA LEU A 87 -15.50 2.39 -0.37
C LEU A 87 -16.11 0.99 -0.21
N ASP A 88 -17.21 0.74 -0.92
CA ASP A 88 -17.82 -0.59 -1.00
C ASP A 88 -16.97 -1.49 -1.90
N ARG A 89 -16.30 -2.49 -1.29
CA ARG A 89 -15.35 -3.34 -2.01
C ARG A 89 -15.98 -4.20 -3.09
N GLN A 90 -17.27 -4.55 -2.99
CA GLN A 90 -17.90 -5.33 -4.05
C GLN A 90 -18.11 -4.51 -5.32
N ARG A 91 -18.56 -3.25 -5.16
CA ARG A 91 -18.73 -2.31 -6.28
C ARG A 91 -17.39 -1.90 -6.86
N PHE A 92 -16.43 -1.60 -5.98
CA PHE A 92 -15.07 -1.22 -6.37
C PHE A 92 -14.34 -2.36 -7.11
N ASP A 93 -14.35 -3.59 -6.59
CA ASP A 93 -13.67 -4.73 -7.23
C ASP A 93 -14.30 -5.03 -8.61
N ARG A 94 -15.63 -4.87 -8.77
CA ARG A 94 -16.30 -4.97 -10.08
C ARG A 94 -15.87 -3.87 -11.05
N ALA A 95 -15.74 -2.63 -10.56
CA ALA A 95 -15.33 -1.51 -11.37
C ALA A 95 -13.86 -1.62 -11.82
N LEU A 96 -12.97 -2.15 -10.97
CA LEU A 96 -11.59 -2.51 -11.34
C LEU A 96 -11.57 -3.51 -12.51
N ARG A 97 -12.47 -4.49 -12.49
CA ARG A 97 -12.61 -5.45 -13.59
C ARG A 97 -13.02 -4.77 -14.90
N GLY A 98 -13.92 -3.80 -14.82
CA GLY A 98 -14.29 -2.95 -15.97
C GLY A 98 -13.14 -2.07 -16.46
N ASP A 99 -12.31 -1.53 -15.57
CA ASP A 99 -11.11 -0.76 -15.93
C ASP A 99 -10.10 -1.63 -16.69
N LEU A 100 -9.85 -2.86 -16.22
CA LEU A 100 -8.99 -3.84 -16.89
C LEU A 100 -9.48 -4.15 -18.31
N GLN A 101 -10.77 -4.46 -18.46
CA GLN A 101 -11.38 -4.77 -19.76
C GLN A 101 -11.30 -3.59 -20.73
N ARG A 102 -11.58 -2.36 -20.27
CA ARG A 102 -11.44 -1.14 -21.08
C ARG A 102 -10.02 -0.88 -21.54
N ALA A 103 -9.02 -1.27 -20.76
CA ALA A 103 -7.61 -1.18 -21.14
C ALA A 103 -7.15 -2.32 -22.08
N GLY A 104 -8.05 -3.21 -22.49
CA GLY A 104 -7.72 -4.36 -23.34
C GLY A 104 -6.88 -5.42 -22.63
N VAL A 105 -7.00 -5.54 -21.30
CA VAL A 105 -6.40 -6.64 -20.53
C VAL A 105 -7.33 -7.85 -20.58
N SER A 106 -6.78 -9.01 -20.91
CA SER A 106 -7.52 -10.28 -20.80
C SER A 106 -7.71 -10.65 -19.33
N VAL A 107 -8.95 -10.89 -18.90
CA VAL A 107 -9.26 -11.24 -17.51
C VAL A 107 -9.79 -12.67 -17.43
N VAL A 108 -9.08 -13.52 -16.72
CA VAL A 108 -9.47 -14.90 -16.43
C VAL A 108 -9.92 -14.99 -14.98
N GLU A 109 -11.15 -15.49 -14.79
CA GLU A 109 -11.66 -15.82 -13.45
C GLU A 109 -11.20 -17.21 -13.07
N GLY A 110 -10.43 -17.32 -11.99
CA GLY A 110 -9.93 -18.60 -11.52
C GLY A 110 -9.02 -18.45 -10.30
N ARG A 111 -8.91 -19.51 -9.51
CA ARG A 111 -7.98 -19.56 -8.38
C ARG A 111 -6.70 -20.26 -8.82
N VAL A 112 -5.59 -19.53 -8.78
CA VAL A 112 -4.25 -20.10 -8.97
C VAL A 112 -3.99 -21.14 -7.88
N ARG A 113 -3.75 -22.39 -8.29
CA ARG A 113 -3.39 -23.52 -7.41
C ARG A 113 -1.89 -23.65 -7.28
N GLU A 114 -1.20 -23.51 -8.40
CA GLU A 114 0.22 -23.81 -8.51
C GLU A 114 0.85 -22.94 -9.58
N VAL A 115 2.12 -22.59 -9.36
CA VAL A 115 2.98 -21.92 -10.33
C VAL A 115 4.26 -22.74 -10.40
N VAL A 116 4.59 -23.25 -11.58
CA VAL A 116 5.79 -24.06 -11.84
C VAL A 116 6.65 -23.33 -12.86
N HIS A 117 7.96 -23.36 -12.69
CA HIS A 117 8.91 -22.76 -13.62
C HIS A 117 9.73 -23.86 -14.32
N GLU A 118 9.31 -24.23 -15.54
CA GLU A 118 9.89 -25.30 -16.37
C GLU A 118 10.00 -24.80 -17.82
N GLY A 119 11.14 -24.17 -18.15
CA GLY A 119 11.34 -23.53 -19.46
C GLY A 119 10.41 -22.33 -19.71
N GLY A 120 9.85 -21.76 -18.64
CA GLY A 120 8.81 -20.72 -18.64
C GLY A 120 7.86 -20.91 -17.46
N HIS A 121 6.99 -19.93 -17.18
CA HIS A 121 6.01 -20.03 -16.10
C HIS A 121 4.77 -20.79 -16.56
N HIS A 122 4.35 -21.77 -15.77
CA HIS A 122 3.09 -22.50 -15.93
C HIS A 122 2.19 -22.24 -14.72
N VAL A 123 1.09 -21.53 -14.94
CA VAL A 123 0.12 -21.15 -13.91
C VAL A 123 -1.09 -22.08 -14.01
N ARG A 124 -1.22 -23.00 -13.06
CA ARG A 124 -2.34 -23.96 -12.99
C ARG A 124 -3.47 -23.39 -12.16
N LEU A 125 -4.67 -23.35 -12.75
CA LEU A 125 -5.90 -22.89 -12.12
C LEU A 125 -6.66 -24.05 -11.47
N ASP A 126 -7.71 -23.72 -10.73
CA ASP A 126 -8.50 -24.68 -9.97
C ASP A 126 -9.49 -25.50 -10.80
N ASP A 127 -9.78 -25.08 -12.03
CA ASP A 127 -10.54 -25.81 -13.03
C ASP A 127 -9.67 -26.72 -13.92
N GLY A 128 -8.35 -26.74 -13.69
CA GLY A 128 -7.39 -27.52 -14.46
C GLY A 128 -6.80 -26.77 -15.67
N GLN A 129 -7.27 -25.55 -15.98
CA GLN A 129 -6.63 -24.72 -17.01
C GLN A 129 -5.18 -24.41 -16.64
N VAL A 130 -4.29 -24.43 -17.63
CA VAL A 130 -2.89 -24.02 -17.49
C VAL A 130 -2.63 -22.83 -18.40
N LEU A 131 -2.10 -21.76 -17.83
CA LEU A 131 -1.66 -20.58 -18.57
C LEU A 131 -0.14 -20.56 -18.59
N THR A 132 0.46 -20.34 -19.76
CA THR A 132 1.89 -20.11 -19.90
C THR A 132 2.19 -18.62 -19.79
N ALA A 133 3.34 -18.23 -19.24
CA ALA A 133 3.81 -16.85 -19.22
C ALA A 133 5.32 -16.76 -19.39
N ASP A 134 5.75 -15.71 -20.11
CA ASP A 134 7.16 -15.32 -20.21
C ASP A 134 7.57 -14.43 -19.04
N PHE A 135 6.61 -13.76 -18.39
CA PHE A 135 6.85 -12.95 -17.21
C PHE A 135 5.67 -13.03 -16.23
N LEU A 136 5.96 -13.14 -14.94
CA LEU A 136 4.96 -13.27 -13.88
C LEU A 136 4.90 -12.03 -12.97
N VAL A 137 3.71 -11.48 -12.76
CA VAL A 137 3.47 -10.45 -11.74
C VAL A 137 2.67 -11.07 -10.61
N GLU A 138 3.27 -11.20 -9.44
CA GLU A 138 2.61 -11.63 -8.21
C GLU A 138 1.92 -10.42 -7.55
N ALA A 139 0.59 -10.40 -7.59
CA ALA A 139 -0.26 -9.34 -7.05
C ALA A 139 -1.46 -9.89 -6.24
N ARG A 140 -1.38 -11.14 -5.73
CA ARG A 140 -2.44 -11.79 -4.92
C ARG A 140 -2.58 -11.21 -3.50
N GLY A 141 -1.90 -10.09 -3.24
CA GLY A 141 -1.84 -9.44 -1.95
C GLY A 141 -1.34 -10.39 -0.87
N ARG A 142 -1.97 -10.35 0.31
CA ARG A 142 -1.62 -11.21 1.46
C ARG A 142 -1.81 -12.72 1.23
N GLN A 143 -2.38 -13.12 0.11
CA GLN A 143 -2.49 -14.54 -0.28
C GLN A 143 -1.30 -15.02 -1.11
N ALA A 144 -0.37 -14.13 -1.47
CA ALA A 144 0.85 -14.50 -2.16
C ALA A 144 1.71 -15.44 -1.30
N PRO A 145 2.43 -16.40 -1.90
CA PRO A 145 3.39 -17.22 -1.21
C PRO A 145 4.46 -16.34 -0.54
N LEU A 146 4.74 -16.62 0.73
CA LEU A 146 5.71 -15.88 1.52
C LEU A 146 7.07 -16.58 1.49
N ALA A 147 8.15 -15.82 1.33
CA ALA A 147 9.50 -16.35 1.40
C ALA A 147 9.91 -16.69 2.84
N ALA A 148 10.97 -17.50 2.96
CA ALA A 148 11.48 -17.94 4.26
C ALA A 148 12.14 -16.79 5.04
N ASP A 149 12.82 -15.88 4.34
CA ASP A 149 13.60 -14.75 4.84
C ASP A 149 12.78 -13.45 5.04
N ARG A 150 11.44 -13.54 4.92
CA ARG A 150 10.54 -12.40 5.08
C ARG A 150 10.75 -11.67 6.42
N LEU A 151 10.69 -10.35 6.40
CA LEU A 151 10.56 -9.56 7.62
C LEU A 151 9.09 -9.49 8.02
N ARG A 152 8.78 -9.78 9.29
CA ARG A 152 7.42 -9.87 9.80
C ARG A 152 7.27 -9.16 11.13
N GLY A 153 6.20 -8.37 11.25
CA GLY A 153 5.79 -7.74 12.51
C GLY A 153 5.05 -8.69 13.45
N PRO A 154 4.60 -8.18 14.61
CA PRO A 154 3.81 -8.95 15.57
C PRO A 154 2.61 -9.63 14.90
N GLU A 155 2.34 -10.89 15.25
CA GLU A 155 1.24 -11.63 14.65
C GLU A 155 -0.09 -10.96 14.95
N THR A 156 -0.71 -10.43 13.91
CA THR A 156 -1.91 -9.60 14.00
C THR A 156 -3.01 -10.17 13.12
N VAL A 157 -4.22 -10.20 13.65
CA VAL A 157 -5.43 -10.62 12.96
C VAL A 157 -6.50 -9.54 13.09
N SER A 158 -7.24 -9.34 12.01
CA SER A 158 -8.42 -8.48 11.97
C SER A 158 -9.68 -9.34 11.80
N LEU A 159 -10.66 -9.11 12.66
CA LEU A 159 -11.94 -9.82 12.71
C LEU A 159 -13.04 -8.87 12.22
N LEU A 160 -13.44 -9.02 10.97
CA LEU A 160 -14.52 -8.23 10.38
C LEU A 160 -15.88 -8.84 10.72
N ASN A 161 -16.73 -8.04 11.34
CA ASN A 161 -18.13 -8.32 11.62
C ASN A 161 -19.01 -7.47 10.69
N VAL A 162 -20.07 -8.08 10.15
CA VAL A 162 -21.00 -7.41 9.23
C VAL A 162 -22.43 -7.73 9.65
N TRP A 163 -23.27 -6.70 9.71
CA TRP A 163 -24.71 -6.84 9.95
C TRP A 163 -25.49 -5.73 9.24
N GLN A 164 -26.82 -5.89 9.20
CA GLN A 164 -27.74 -4.87 8.73
C GLN A 164 -28.33 -4.16 9.94
N GLY A 165 -28.08 -2.86 10.05
CA GLY A 165 -28.76 -1.97 10.99
C GLY A 165 -29.71 -1.02 10.28
N SER A 166 -30.10 0.01 11.00
CA SER A 166 -30.95 1.09 10.51
C SER A 166 -30.20 1.99 9.51
N PRO A 167 -30.84 2.39 8.40
CA PRO A 167 -30.28 3.39 7.48
C PRO A 167 -29.96 4.71 8.20
N GLY A 168 -28.95 5.44 7.71
CA GLY A 168 -28.53 6.70 8.33
C GLY A 168 -27.40 7.37 7.55
N ALA A 169 -26.92 8.53 8.03
CA ALA A 169 -25.81 9.21 7.38
C ALA A 169 -24.54 8.31 7.38
N PRO A 170 -23.77 8.24 6.28
CA PRO A 170 -22.51 7.53 6.25
C PRO A 170 -21.55 8.05 7.32
N ALA A 171 -20.99 7.14 8.10
CA ALA A 171 -20.13 7.49 9.22
C ALA A 171 -19.09 6.39 9.46
N SER A 172 -17.94 6.78 9.99
CA SER A 172 -16.88 5.87 10.39
C SER A 172 -16.22 6.31 11.68
N ALA A 173 -15.59 5.35 12.35
CA ALA A 173 -14.82 5.63 13.53
C ALA A 173 -13.64 4.69 13.72
N VAL A 174 -12.65 5.16 14.48
CA VAL A 174 -11.54 4.35 15.01
C VAL A 174 -11.52 4.46 16.53
N GLU A 175 -11.33 3.34 17.21
CA GLU A 175 -11.28 3.26 18.67
C GLU A 175 -10.10 2.41 19.14
N SER A 176 -9.28 2.93 20.06
CA SER A 176 -8.29 2.16 20.82
C SER A 176 -8.97 1.32 21.91
N LEU A 177 -8.75 0.01 21.90
CA LEU A 177 -9.28 -0.96 22.86
C LEU A 177 -8.16 -1.52 23.77
N GLU A 178 -8.51 -2.34 24.76
CA GLU A 178 -7.54 -2.99 25.66
C GLU A 178 -6.50 -3.81 24.90
N ASP A 179 -6.94 -4.84 24.20
CA ASP A 179 -6.04 -5.74 23.47
C ASP A 179 -6.04 -5.49 21.96
N GLY A 180 -6.25 -4.25 21.53
CA GLY A 180 -6.34 -3.95 20.11
C GLY A 180 -6.92 -2.58 19.77
N TRP A 181 -7.43 -2.47 18.55
CA TRP A 181 -8.20 -1.31 18.12
C TRP A 181 -9.29 -1.75 17.14
N ALA A 182 -10.37 -0.98 17.05
CA ALA A 182 -11.44 -1.20 16.10
C ALA A 182 -11.54 -0.07 15.09
N TRP A 183 -11.79 -0.42 13.83
CA TRP A 183 -12.37 0.50 12.85
C TRP A 183 -13.79 0.06 12.53
N MET A 184 -14.67 1.01 12.35
CA MET A 184 -16.09 0.75 12.15
C MET A 184 -16.71 1.74 11.19
N ALA A 185 -17.73 1.30 10.46
CA ALA A 185 -18.42 2.13 9.50
C ALA A 185 -19.89 1.71 9.33
N ARG A 186 -20.72 2.70 9.03
CA ARG A 186 -22.11 2.54 8.59
C ARG A 186 -22.25 3.18 7.22
N LEU A 187 -22.81 2.42 6.27
CA LEU A 187 -23.21 2.94 4.96
C LEU A 187 -24.60 3.56 5.00
N ALA A 188 -24.94 4.37 3.98
CA ALA A 188 -26.24 5.04 3.89
C ALA A 188 -27.45 4.10 3.96
N ASP A 189 -27.28 2.89 3.44
CA ASP A 189 -28.29 1.83 3.39
C ASP A 189 -28.40 1.02 4.71
N GLY A 190 -27.66 1.39 5.75
CA GLY A 190 -27.68 0.73 7.06
C GLY A 190 -26.78 -0.50 7.16
N ARG A 191 -26.01 -0.85 6.13
CA ARG A 191 -24.98 -1.89 6.27
C ARG A 191 -23.89 -1.41 7.23
N CYS A 192 -23.62 -2.21 8.25
CA CYS A 192 -22.68 -1.90 9.32
C CYS A 192 -21.49 -2.85 9.29
N TYR A 193 -20.31 -2.29 9.53
CA TYR A 193 -19.03 -2.98 9.53
C TYR A 193 -18.29 -2.63 10.80
N TRP A 194 -17.79 -3.65 11.50
CA TRP A 194 -16.90 -3.46 12.65
C TRP A 194 -15.75 -4.43 12.55
N GLN A 195 -14.54 -3.89 12.44
CA GLN A 195 -13.31 -4.65 12.31
C GLN A 195 -12.44 -4.38 13.52
N VAL A 196 -12.24 -5.39 14.36
CA VAL A 196 -11.28 -5.33 15.46
C VAL A 196 -9.96 -5.98 15.06
N THR A 197 -8.85 -5.32 15.36
CA THR A 197 -7.49 -5.78 15.10
C THR A 197 -6.81 -6.07 16.43
N GLN A 198 -6.36 -7.31 16.62
CA GLN A 198 -5.77 -7.81 17.87
C GLN A 198 -4.57 -8.72 17.58
N ASP A 199 -3.90 -9.17 18.64
CA ASP A 199 -2.96 -10.28 18.53
C ASP A 199 -3.66 -11.54 17.99
N ALA A 200 -2.94 -12.32 17.18
CA ALA A 200 -3.47 -13.56 16.64
C ALA A 200 -3.61 -14.67 17.71
N ALA A 201 -2.81 -14.59 18.77
CA ALA A 201 -2.84 -15.52 19.89
C ALA A 201 -3.97 -15.17 20.87
N GLY A 202 -4.48 -16.19 21.59
CA GLY A 202 -5.46 -15.99 22.67
C GLY A 202 -6.90 -15.78 22.20
N LEU A 203 -7.17 -15.82 20.90
CA LEU A 203 -8.54 -15.76 20.38
C LEU A 203 -9.30 -17.07 20.61
N PRO A 204 -10.63 -17.01 20.81
CA PRO A 204 -11.44 -18.21 20.90
C PRO A 204 -11.45 -18.98 19.58
N GLY A 205 -11.80 -20.26 19.65
CA GLY A 205 -12.03 -21.08 18.47
C GLY A 205 -13.15 -20.51 17.58
N LYS A 206 -13.19 -20.93 16.30
CA LYS A 206 -14.08 -20.38 15.27
C LYS A 206 -15.55 -20.26 15.72
N ALA A 207 -16.06 -21.22 16.48
CA ALA A 207 -17.45 -21.23 16.95
C ALA A 207 -17.76 -20.10 17.96
N GLY A 208 -16.79 -19.66 18.76
CA GLY A 208 -16.98 -18.63 19.78
C GLY A 208 -16.63 -17.20 19.32
N LEU A 209 -16.11 -17.02 18.10
CA LEU A 209 -15.67 -15.71 17.62
C LEU A 209 -16.82 -14.69 17.53
N ALA A 210 -18.02 -15.12 17.16
CA ALA A 210 -19.16 -14.23 17.01
C ALA A 210 -19.61 -13.63 18.36
N ASP A 211 -19.75 -14.47 19.39
CA ASP A 211 -20.11 -14.06 20.75
C ASP A 211 -19.03 -13.20 21.41
N TYR A 212 -17.77 -13.58 21.18
CA TYR A 212 -16.62 -12.79 21.64
C TYR A 212 -16.63 -11.37 21.03
N CYS A 213 -16.84 -11.24 19.72
CA CYS A 213 -16.91 -9.94 19.07
C CYS A 213 -18.13 -9.12 19.55
N ALA A 214 -19.29 -9.75 19.76
CA ALA A 214 -20.47 -9.09 20.32
C ALA A 214 -20.20 -8.54 21.73
N THR A 215 -19.54 -9.32 22.58
CA THR A 215 -19.14 -8.91 23.93
C THR A 215 -18.19 -7.71 23.92
N LEU A 216 -17.23 -7.69 23.00
CA LEU A 216 -16.34 -6.53 22.83
C LEU A 216 -17.09 -5.28 22.39
N ARG A 217 -17.99 -5.41 21.41
CA ARG A 217 -18.82 -4.30 20.91
C ARG A 217 -19.70 -3.71 22.00
N ALA A 218 -20.27 -4.54 22.88
CA ALA A 218 -21.12 -4.09 23.99
C ALA A 218 -20.39 -3.20 25.02
N ARG A 219 -19.06 -3.22 25.05
CA ARG A 219 -18.23 -2.37 25.94
C ARG A 219 -17.83 -1.04 25.31
N SER A 220 -18.08 -0.85 24.02
CA SER A 220 -17.69 0.35 23.28
C SER A 220 -18.80 1.39 23.28
N GLY A 221 -18.54 2.56 23.88
CA GLY A 221 -19.45 3.70 23.81
C GLY A 221 -19.63 4.21 22.37
N LEU A 222 -18.58 4.10 21.55
CA LEU A 222 -18.60 4.53 20.15
C LEU A 222 -19.45 3.60 19.27
N VAL A 223 -19.49 2.30 19.58
CA VAL A 223 -20.44 1.36 18.97
C VAL A 223 -21.87 1.76 19.30
N ALA A 224 -22.18 2.11 20.55
CA ALA A 224 -23.52 2.53 20.95
C ALA A 224 -23.95 3.88 20.34
N GLU A 225 -23.00 4.78 20.04
CA GLU A 225 -23.26 6.04 19.32
C GLU A 225 -23.50 5.80 17.82
N LEU A 226 -22.70 4.91 17.21
CA LEU A 226 -22.67 4.73 15.76
C LEU A 226 -23.66 3.68 15.25
N PHE A 227 -24.13 2.77 16.08
CA PHE A 227 -24.97 1.65 15.65
C PHE A 227 -26.20 1.50 16.53
N ASP A 228 -27.19 0.75 16.03
CA ASP A 228 -28.35 0.34 16.81
C ASP A 228 -28.08 -0.97 17.57
N ASP A 229 -29.10 -1.45 18.30
CA ASP A 229 -29.00 -2.64 19.15
C ASP A 229 -28.61 -3.93 18.38
N GLN A 230 -28.75 -3.95 17.04
CA GLN A 230 -28.28 -5.08 16.23
C GLN A 230 -26.76 -5.25 16.32
N ALA A 231 -26.01 -4.20 16.67
CA ALA A 231 -24.59 -4.29 16.92
C ALA A 231 -24.24 -5.23 18.07
N LEU A 232 -25.15 -5.46 19.01
CA LEU A 232 -24.91 -6.30 20.18
C LEU A 232 -25.18 -7.78 19.91
N VAL A 233 -25.77 -8.12 18.77
CA VAL A 233 -26.06 -9.49 18.37
C VAL A 233 -24.81 -10.14 17.76
N PRO A 234 -24.52 -11.42 18.05
CA PRO A 234 -23.49 -12.17 17.35
C PRO A 234 -23.72 -12.16 15.83
N ALA A 235 -22.68 -11.79 15.09
CA ALA A 235 -22.74 -11.61 13.64
C ALA A 235 -21.71 -12.49 12.92
N GLN A 236 -21.81 -12.58 11.59
CA GLN A 236 -20.83 -13.29 10.79
C GLN A 236 -19.44 -12.65 10.96
N VAL A 237 -18.44 -13.48 11.30
CA VAL A 237 -17.05 -13.04 11.46
C VAL A 237 -16.17 -13.54 10.32
N HIS A 238 -15.46 -12.62 9.69
CA HIS A 238 -14.39 -12.92 8.73
C HIS A 238 -13.03 -12.56 9.34
N ALA A 239 -12.24 -13.59 9.68
CA ALA A 239 -10.88 -13.43 10.18
C ALA A 239 -9.88 -13.31 9.03
N ARG A 240 -8.93 -12.37 9.15
CA ARG A 240 -7.87 -12.12 8.17
C ARG A 240 -6.58 -11.77 8.89
N SER A 241 -5.45 -12.29 8.41
CA SER A 241 -4.16 -11.75 8.85
C SER A 241 -4.04 -10.28 8.43
N SER A 242 -3.68 -9.44 9.38
CA SER A 242 -3.31 -8.03 9.21
C SER A 242 -1.87 -7.78 9.63
N THR A 243 -1.09 -8.85 9.81
CA THR A 243 0.33 -8.78 10.18
C THR A 243 1.11 -8.00 9.12
N ALA A 244 1.96 -7.06 9.54
CA ALA A 244 2.88 -6.38 8.64
C ALA A 244 3.97 -7.37 8.15
N ILE A 245 4.17 -7.46 6.83
CA ILE A 245 5.08 -8.40 6.18
C ILE A 245 5.77 -7.70 5.01
N LEU A 246 7.09 -7.79 4.96
CA LEU A 246 7.91 -7.55 3.77
C LEU A 246 8.34 -8.92 3.22
N ALA A 247 8.02 -9.18 1.96
CA ALA A 247 8.03 -10.52 1.39
C ALA A 247 9.43 -11.16 1.21
N GLY A 248 10.51 -10.40 1.39
CA GLY A 248 11.88 -10.79 1.03
C GLY A 248 12.23 -10.26 -0.36
N GLU A 249 12.79 -11.11 -1.22
CA GLU A 249 13.01 -10.78 -2.64
C GLU A 249 11.67 -10.40 -3.31
N CYS A 250 11.64 -9.26 -3.98
CA CYS A 250 10.43 -8.74 -4.63
C CYS A 250 10.53 -8.70 -6.15
N VAL A 251 11.65 -9.13 -6.72
CA VAL A 251 11.90 -9.12 -8.16
C VAL A 251 12.96 -10.16 -8.50
N GLY A 252 12.76 -10.83 -9.64
CA GLY A 252 13.72 -11.75 -10.22
C GLY A 252 13.84 -11.54 -11.73
N HIS A 253 14.39 -12.52 -12.43
CA HIS A 253 14.65 -12.42 -13.86
C HIS A 253 13.38 -12.20 -14.70
N ASP A 254 12.34 -12.95 -14.39
CA ASP A 254 11.10 -13.07 -15.14
C ASP A 254 9.87 -13.00 -14.22
N TRP A 255 10.04 -12.46 -13.02
CA TRP A 255 8.95 -12.25 -12.07
C TRP A 255 9.14 -11.02 -11.20
N ILE A 256 8.02 -10.48 -10.69
CA ILE A 256 8.02 -9.36 -9.74
C ILE A 256 6.83 -9.47 -8.79
N ARG A 257 7.01 -9.02 -7.53
CA ARG A 257 5.95 -8.86 -6.54
C ARG A 257 5.53 -7.39 -6.45
N VAL A 258 4.22 -7.14 -6.37
CA VAL A 258 3.66 -5.79 -6.20
C VAL A 258 2.55 -5.76 -5.15
N GLY A 259 2.34 -4.57 -4.59
CA GLY A 259 1.33 -4.30 -3.57
C GLY A 259 1.54 -5.12 -2.30
N ASP A 260 0.45 -5.58 -1.68
CA ASP A 260 0.47 -6.42 -0.48
C ASP A 260 1.21 -7.75 -0.69
N ALA A 261 1.49 -8.17 -1.92
CA ALA A 261 2.32 -9.35 -2.18
C ALA A 261 3.82 -9.08 -2.03
N ALA A 262 4.25 -7.81 -2.15
CA ALA A 262 5.62 -7.36 -1.90
C ALA A 262 5.78 -6.83 -0.47
N MET A 263 4.85 -5.95 -0.05
CA MET A 263 4.85 -5.31 1.25
C MET A 263 3.41 -5.11 1.75
N ALA A 264 3.00 -5.90 2.72
CA ALA A 264 1.74 -5.74 3.42
C ALA A 264 2.00 -5.00 4.75
N VAL A 265 1.35 -3.87 4.99
CA VAL A 265 1.61 -3.06 6.20
C VAL A 265 0.42 -3.09 7.17
N ASP A 266 0.54 -2.43 8.31
CA ASP A 266 -0.55 -2.36 9.30
C ASP A 266 -1.77 -1.58 8.74
N PRO A 267 -3.01 -2.10 8.89
CA PRO A 267 -4.20 -1.46 8.34
C PRO A 267 -4.63 -0.15 9.04
N LEU A 268 -4.03 0.20 10.18
CA LEU A 268 -4.41 1.35 11.02
C LEU A 268 -4.51 2.68 10.28
N SER A 269 -3.66 2.88 9.26
CA SER A 269 -3.59 4.14 8.52
C SER A 269 -4.75 4.39 7.55
N GLY A 270 -5.58 3.38 7.23
CA GLY A 270 -6.61 3.50 6.18
C GLY A 270 -6.05 3.75 4.77
N ASN A 271 -4.74 3.54 4.56
CA ASN A 271 -4.05 3.85 3.30
C ASN A 271 -3.58 2.59 2.55
N GLY A 272 -4.11 1.41 2.87
CA GLY A 272 -3.70 0.13 2.26
C GLY A 272 -3.72 0.16 0.72
N ILE A 273 -4.77 0.73 0.12
CA ILE A 273 -4.85 0.87 -1.34
C ILE A 273 -3.72 1.75 -1.88
N PHE A 274 -3.48 2.92 -1.27
CA PHE A 274 -2.40 3.82 -1.67
C PHE A 274 -1.01 3.17 -1.54
N GLN A 275 -0.78 2.45 -0.44
CA GLN A 275 0.45 1.71 -0.20
C GLN A 275 0.66 0.63 -1.27
N SER A 276 -0.40 -0.11 -1.60
CA SER A 276 -0.34 -1.14 -2.63
C SER A 276 0.00 -0.57 -4.02
N LEU A 277 -0.56 0.60 -4.36
CA LEU A 277 -0.30 1.30 -5.62
C LEU A 277 1.14 1.83 -5.70
N SER A 278 1.77 2.16 -4.57
CA SER A 278 3.11 2.78 -4.54
C SER A 278 4.19 1.91 -5.19
N SER A 279 4.12 0.57 -5.05
CA SER A 279 5.00 -0.35 -5.78
C SER A 279 4.49 -0.75 -7.17
N ALA A 280 3.17 -0.68 -7.39
CA ALA A 280 2.56 -1.14 -8.64
C ALA A 280 2.78 -0.15 -9.79
N LEU A 281 2.75 1.15 -9.50
CA LEU A 281 2.89 2.20 -10.51
C LEU A 281 4.27 2.21 -11.20
N GLN A 282 5.32 1.78 -10.50
CA GLN A 282 6.67 1.67 -11.08
C GLN A 282 6.94 0.34 -11.78
N ALA A 283 6.16 -0.71 -11.47
CA ALA A 283 6.42 -2.06 -11.95
C ALA A 283 6.43 -2.19 -13.47
N PRO A 284 5.55 -1.53 -14.26
CA PRO A 284 5.61 -1.59 -15.72
C PRO A 284 6.96 -1.16 -16.30
N VAL A 285 7.60 -0.13 -15.72
CA VAL A 285 8.91 0.38 -16.17
C VAL A 285 10.03 -0.61 -15.81
N VAL A 286 9.96 -1.21 -14.63
CA VAL A 286 10.91 -2.25 -14.20
C VAL A 286 10.82 -3.47 -15.13
N ILE A 287 9.60 -3.96 -15.38
CA ILE A 287 9.34 -5.09 -16.27
C ILE A 287 9.79 -4.79 -17.71
N ASN A 288 9.47 -3.60 -18.22
CA ASN A 288 9.91 -3.17 -19.56
C ASN A 288 11.44 -3.16 -19.67
N THR A 289 12.13 -2.78 -18.61
CA THR A 289 13.60 -2.80 -18.57
C THR A 289 14.14 -4.22 -18.60
N LEU A 290 13.59 -5.11 -17.77
CA LEU A 290 13.99 -6.52 -17.74
C LEU A 290 13.80 -7.20 -19.11
N LEU A 291 12.70 -6.89 -19.79
CA LEU A 291 12.36 -7.50 -21.09
C LEU A 291 13.09 -6.88 -22.28
N ARG A 292 13.28 -5.55 -22.30
CA ARG A 292 13.86 -4.84 -23.46
C ARG A 292 15.34 -4.55 -23.33
N ARG A 293 15.85 -4.44 -22.10
CA ARG A 293 17.22 -4.05 -21.75
C ARG A 293 17.78 -4.99 -20.68
N PRO A 294 17.87 -6.31 -20.96
CA PRO A 294 18.31 -7.30 -19.97
C PRO A 294 19.72 -7.03 -19.42
N GLU A 295 20.56 -6.29 -20.15
CA GLU A 295 21.87 -5.83 -19.65
C GLU A 295 21.76 -4.86 -18.45
N ARG A 296 20.58 -4.27 -18.24
CA ARG A 296 20.25 -3.40 -17.10
C ARG A 296 19.46 -4.14 -16.00
N ALA A 297 19.36 -5.47 -16.04
CA ALA A 297 18.54 -6.24 -15.10
C ALA A 297 18.92 -5.97 -13.64
N VAL A 298 20.21 -5.87 -13.33
CA VAL A 298 20.69 -5.58 -11.96
C VAL A 298 20.18 -4.21 -11.47
N LEU A 299 20.18 -3.19 -12.32
CA LEU A 299 19.64 -1.86 -11.97
C LEU A 299 18.13 -1.93 -11.71
N ALA A 300 17.39 -2.66 -12.56
CA ALA A 300 15.96 -2.85 -12.41
C ALA A 300 15.61 -3.60 -11.12
N TRP A 301 16.38 -4.63 -10.77
CA TRP A 301 16.25 -5.38 -9.53
C TRP A 301 16.49 -4.49 -8.30
N GLN A 302 17.62 -3.79 -8.28
CA GLN A 302 17.98 -2.87 -7.19
C GLN A 302 16.92 -1.79 -7.00
N PHE A 303 16.45 -1.17 -8.08
CA PHE A 303 15.44 -0.12 -8.03
C PHE A 303 14.16 -0.60 -7.35
N HIS A 304 13.61 -1.75 -7.78
CA HIS A 304 12.35 -2.24 -7.24
C HIS A 304 12.49 -2.73 -5.80
N GLN A 305 13.53 -3.53 -5.52
CA GLN A 305 13.78 -4.09 -4.20
C GLN A 305 13.94 -2.98 -3.15
N GLN A 306 14.86 -2.04 -3.39
CA GLN A 306 15.14 -0.96 -2.43
C GLN A 306 13.93 -0.05 -2.22
N ARG A 307 13.14 0.20 -3.26
CA ARG A 307 11.92 1.01 -3.13
C ARG A 307 10.88 0.32 -2.25
N VAL A 308 10.64 -0.97 -2.46
CA VAL A 308 9.70 -1.75 -1.65
C VAL A 308 10.15 -1.77 -0.19
N GLU A 309 11.42 -2.05 0.07
CA GLU A 309 11.98 -2.08 1.43
C GLU A 309 11.85 -0.73 2.14
N GLN A 310 12.23 0.35 1.46
CA GLN A 310 12.14 1.71 2.02
C GLN A 310 10.69 2.12 2.30
N LEU A 311 9.76 1.84 1.37
CA LEU A 311 8.35 2.13 1.59
C LEU A 311 7.80 1.30 2.76
N PHE A 312 8.12 0.01 2.83
CA PHE A 312 7.69 -0.84 3.94
C PHE A 312 8.17 -0.32 5.28
N LEU A 313 9.49 -0.06 5.42
CA LEU A 313 10.07 0.43 6.68
C LEU A 313 9.46 1.79 7.08
N ARG A 314 9.25 2.68 6.11
CA ARG A 314 8.59 3.97 6.36
C ARG A 314 7.17 3.79 6.90
N PHE A 315 6.35 2.95 6.27
CA PHE A 315 4.97 2.70 6.73
C PHE A 315 4.93 1.95 8.07
N ALA A 316 5.86 1.03 8.29
CA ALA A 316 6.03 0.32 9.55
C ALA A 316 6.35 1.29 10.70
N ARG A 317 7.26 2.24 10.49
CA ARG A 317 7.58 3.31 11.47
C ARG A 317 6.42 4.27 11.70
N ILE A 318 5.63 4.61 10.67
CA ILE A 318 4.39 5.38 10.85
C ILE A 318 3.44 4.63 11.80
N GLY A 319 3.27 3.31 11.60
CA GLY A 319 2.46 2.47 12.48
C GLY A 319 3.00 2.47 13.91
N ARG A 320 4.31 2.23 14.09
CA ARG A 320 5.01 2.28 15.37
C ARG A 320 4.72 3.56 16.14
N ASP A 321 4.94 4.71 15.50
CA ASP A 321 4.82 6.01 16.13
C ASP A 321 3.35 6.30 16.49
N PHE A 322 2.39 5.84 15.68
CA PHE A 322 0.96 5.95 15.99
C PHE A 322 0.56 5.06 17.17
N TYR A 323 1.03 3.81 17.24
CA TYR A 323 0.88 2.95 18.43
C TYR A 323 1.53 3.59 19.66
N GLY A 324 2.63 4.31 19.48
CA GLY A 324 3.31 5.08 20.52
C GLY A 324 2.48 6.24 21.08
N GLN A 325 1.44 6.70 20.37
CA GLN A 325 0.54 7.74 20.90
C GLN A 325 -0.41 7.21 21.98
N GLU A 326 -0.62 5.89 22.07
CA GLU A 326 -1.43 5.27 23.11
C GLU A 326 -0.62 5.14 24.41
N GLN A 327 -0.64 6.22 25.20
CA GLN A 327 0.09 6.33 26.46
C GLN A 327 -0.64 5.65 27.62
N GLY A 328 -1.98 5.56 27.56
CA GLY A 328 -2.81 4.91 28.59
C GLY A 328 -2.64 3.38 28.66
N ARG A 329 -2.02 2.76 27.65
CA ARG A 329 -1.87 1.30 27.52
C ARG A 329 -0.41 0.86 27.40
N VAL A 330 0.53 1.72 27.80
CA VAL A 330 1.96 1.40 27.81
C VAL A 330 2.22 0.14 28.64
N GLY A 331 3.03 -0.77 28.10
CA GLY A 331 3.37 -2.04 28.74
C GLY A 331 2.36 -3.18 28.53
N GLN A 332 1.16 -2.90 28.02
CA GLN A 332 0.22 -3.97 27.66
C GLN A 332 0.73 -4.77 26.45
N PRO A 333 0.53 -6.10 26.40
CA PRO A 333 1.21 -6.96 25.43
C PRO A 333 0.99 -6.59 23.95
N PHE A 334 -0.24 -6.27 23.56
CA PHE A 334 -0.57 -5.88 22.18
C PHE A 334 0.18 -4.60 21.76
N TRP A 335 0.17 -3.60 22.64
CA TRP A 335 0.73 -2.27 22.40
C TRP A 335 2.26 -2.27 22.45
N ALA A 336 2.84 -2.87 23.49
CA ALA A 336 4.29 -2.89 23.69
C ALA A 336 5.05 -3.52 22.51
N ARG A 337 4.52 -4.63 21.95
CA ARG A 337 5.15 -5.28 20.78
C ARG A 337 5.13 -4.40 19.52
N ARG A 338 4.13 -3.53 19.37
CA ARG A 338 3.95 -2.68 18.18
C ARG A 338 4.61 -1.31 18.32
N GLN A 339 4.76 -0.81 19.53
CA GLN A 339 5.51 0.42 19.83
C GLN A 339 7.02 0.29 19.61
N GLY A 340 7.56 -0.94 19.68
CA GLY A 340 8.99 -1.22 19.46
C GLY A 340 9.35 -1.75 18.07
N TRP A 341 8.39 -1.98 17.18
CA TRP A 341 8.59 -2.57 15.85
C TRP A 341 8.39 -1.52 14.75
N PRO A 342 9.18 -1.46 13.67
CA PRO A 342 10.19 -2.45 13.25
C PRO A 342 11.57 -2.26 13.88
N ASP A 343 11.87 -1.06 14.33
CA ASP A 343 13.16 -0.64 14.89
C ASP A 343 12.97 0.62 15.74
N ALA A 344 14.06 1.21 16.24
CA ALA A 344 14.06 2.49 16.95
C ALA A 344 14.49 3.69 16.07
N GLN A 345 14.62 3.50 14.75
CA GLN A 345 15.03 4.60 13.86
C GLN A 345 13.88 5.62 13.71
N PRO A 346 14.16 6.93 13.70
CA PRO A 346 13.12 7.92 13.53
C PRO A 346 12.42 7.78 12.18
N LEU A 347 11.14 8.17 12.11
CA LEU A 347 10.41 8.22 10.85
C LEU A 347 11.01 9.26 9.90
N HIS A 348 11.42 10.40 10.45
CA HIS A 348 12.08 11.48 9.74
C HIS A 348 13.45 11.75 10.35
N THR A 349 14.50 11.68 9.53
CA THR A 349 15.83 12.08 9.97
C THR A 349 15.95 13.60 9.84
N ALA A 350 16.53 14.25 10.85
CA ALA A 350 16.77 15.68 10.80
C ALA A 350 17.61 16.05 9.58
N ALA A 351 17.31 17.21 8.99
CA ALA A 351 18.04 17.74 7.86
C ALA A 351 19.49 18.06 8.27
N ASP A 352 20.44 17.61 7.46
CA ASP A 352 21.86 17.82 7.66
C ASP A 352 22.53 18.00 6.30
N TRP A 353 22.88 19.26 5.99
CA TRP A 353 23.53 19.60 4.73
C TRP A 353 24.90 18.94 4.58
N SER A 354 25.59 18.68 5.69
CA SER A 354 26.91 18.03 5.66
C SER A 354 26.83 16.55 5.23
N ALA A 355 25.66 15.92 5.38
CA ALA A 355 25.39 14.55 4.94
C ALA A 355 24.89 14.47 3.48
N VAL A 356 24.55 15.61 2.86
CA VAL A 356 24.07 15.69 1.48
C VAL A 356 25.20 15.35 0.52
N ARG A 357 24.93 14.41 -0.38
CA ARG A 357 25.92 13.93 -1.36
C ARG A 357 25.27 13.55 -2.68
N VAL A 358 26.09 13.56 -3.73
CA VAL A 358 25.68 13.11 -5.06
C VAL A 358 26.20 11.72 -5.31
N GLU A 359 25.29 10.78 -5.58
CA GLU A 359 25.60 9.39 -5.88
C GLU A 359 24.95 8.95 -7.19
N ARG A 360 25.50 7.91 -7.84
CA ARG A 360 24.82 7.24 -8.95
C ARG A 360 23.83 6.21 -8.40
N ARG A 361 22.58 6.31 -8.81
CA ARG A 361 21.50 5.41 -8.38
C ARG A 361 20.56 5.07 -9.55
N PRO A 362 19.84 3.93 -9.45
CA PRO A 362 18.77 3.63 -10.38
C PRO A 362 17.65 4.68 -10.34
N VAL A 363 17.20 5.13 -11.51
CA VAL A 363 16.11 6.10 -11.70
C VAL A 363 15.17 5.63 -12.82
N LEU A 364 13.96 6.21 -12.87
CA LEU A 364 13.03 5.97 -13.97
C LEU A 364 13.22 7.03 -15.06
N ARG A 365 13.68 6.64 -16.25
CA ARG A 365 13.94 7.53 -17.39
C ARG A 365 13.37 6.93 -18.66
N ASP A 366 12.53 7.69 -19.36
CA ASP A 366 11.99 7.33 -20.69
C ASP A 366 11.35 5.93 -20.74
N GLY A 367 10.61 5.56 -19.68
CA GLY A 367 9.95 4.26 -19.58
C GLY A 367 10.89 3.08 -19.29
N LEU A 368 12.13 3.35 -18.91
CA LEU A 368 13.14 2.36 -18.50
C LEU A 368 13.72 2.71 -17.12
N VAL A 369 14.31 1.72 -16.45
CA VAL A 369 15.22 1.93 -15.33
C VAL A 369 16.59 2.20 -15.94
N ASP A 370 17.17 3.33 -15.56
CA ASP A 370 18.50 3.76 -15.95
C ASP A 370 19.29 4.17 -14.70
N GLU A 371 20.53 4.59 -14.89
CA GLU A 371 21.36 5.13 -13.82
C GLU A 371 21.58 6.63 -14.05
N ALA A 372 21.34 7.43 -13.00
CA ALA A 372 21.62 8.86 -13.02
C ALA A 372 22.24 9.31 -11.70
N GLU A 373 22.79 10.51 -11.71
CA GLU A 373 23.26 11.17 -10.50
C GLU A 373 22.06 11.73 -9.74
N VAL A 374 21.92 11.32 -8.49
CA VAL A 374 20.85 11.74 -7.59
C VAL A 374 21.46 12.38 -6.35
N VAL A 375 20.69 13.26 -5.72
CA VAL A 375 21.08 13.83 -4.43
C VAL A 375 20.52 12.99 -3.31
N VAL A 376 21.41 12.36 -2.54
CA VAL A 376 21.06 11.58 -1.35
C VAL A 376 21.09 12.51 -0.15
N THR A 377 20.01 12.48 0.63
CA THR A 377 19.87 13.25 1.88
C THR A 377 19.52 12.31 3.03
N ALA A 378 19.58 12.81 4.27
CA ALA A 378 19.31 12.01 5.46
C ALA A 378 17.91 11.38 5.49
N ASP A 379 16.91 12.06 4.91
CA ASP A 379 15.51 11.59 4.83
C ASP A 379 15.16 10.98 3.46
N GLN A 380 16.07 11.04 2.48
CA GLN A 380 15.89 10.51 1.12
C GLN A 380 17.07 9.61 0.72
N PRO A 381 17.21 8.42 1.33
CA PRO A 381 18.36 7.54 1.15
C PRO A 381 18.48 6.93 -0.26
N LEU A 382 17.36 6.85 -1.01
CA LEU A 382 17.37 6.43 -2.42
C LEU A 382 17.69 7.57 -3.39
N GLY A 383 17.80 8.79 -2.87
CA GLY A 383 18.12 10.00 -3.61
C GLY A 383 16.96 10.61 -4.39
N VAL A 384 17.11 11.90 -4.67
CA VAL A 384 16.20 12.70 -5.48
C VAL A 384 16.91 13.07 -6.79
N TRP A 385 16.34 12.66 -7.92
CA TRP A 385 16.90 12.98 -9.24
C TRP A 385 16.47 14.38 -9.70
N HIS A 386 15.16 14.59 -9.78
CA HIS A 386 14.57 15.88 -10.13
C HIS A 386 13.71 16.46 -9.03
N LEU A 387 13.77 17.77 -8.91
CA LEU A 387 12.73 18.57 -8.27
C LEU A 387 11.98 19.33 -9.35
N GLN A 388 10.80 18.83 -9.72
CA GLN A 388 9.85 19.53 -10.60
C GLN A 388 10.49 19.97 -11.93
N GLY A 389 11.21 19.03 -12.55
CA GLY A 389 11.92 19.21 -13.82
C GLY A 389 13.38 19.67 -13.68
N VAL A 390 13.85 20.06 -12.49
CA VAL A 390 15.24 20.48 -12.27
C VAL A 390 16.08 19.30 -11.78
N GLU A 391 17.16 18.96 -12.49
CA GLU A 391 18.15 17.99 -12.00
C GLU A 391 18.93 18.57 -10.82
N LEU A 392 18.89 17.89 -9.68
CA LEU A 392 19.48 18.40 -8.45
C LEU A 392 20.99 18.17 -8.35
N ALA A 393 21.52 17.12 -8.97
CA ALA A 393 22.93 16.78 -8.85
C ALA A 393 23.89 17.90 -9.32
N PRO A 394 23.67 18.57 -10.49
CA PRO A 394 24.48 19.70 -10.90
C PRO A 394 24.41 20.89 -9.92
N VAL A 395 23.20 21.19 -9.41
CA VAL A 395 22.98 22.26 -8.43
C VAL A 395 23.76 22.00 -7.15
N VAL A 396 23.64 20.80 -6.59
CA VAL A 396 24.28 20.44 -5.31
C VAL A 396 25.79 20.37 -5.44
N ARG A 397 26.33 19.85 -6.56
CA ARG A 397 27.78 19.88 -6.81
C ARG A 397 28.34 21.30 -6.85
N ALA A 398 27.66 22.21 -7.52
CA ALA A 398 28.08 23.60 -7.60
C ALA A 398 28.13 24.26 -6.21
N LEU A 399 27.12 24.01 -5.37
CA LEU A 399 27.05 24.50 -3.99
C LEU A 399 28.15 23.88 -3.10
N LEU A 400 28.35 22.56 -3.18
CA LEU A 400 29.45 21.89 -2.46
C LEU A 400 30.84 22.36 -2.93
N GLY A 401 30.94 22.81 -4.19
CA GLY A 401 32.12 23.46 -4.74
C GLY A 401 32.31 24.93 -4.33
N GLY A 402 31.43 25.47 -3.47
CA GLY A 402 31.54 26.82 -2.91
C GLY A 402 30.88 27.93 -3.75
N LEU A 403 30.14 27.60 -4.81
CA LEU A 403 29.41 28.61 -5.56
C LEU A 403 28.21 29.13 -4.76
N ALA A 404 27.98 30.45 -4.84
CA ALA A 404 26.84 31.08 -4.18
C ALA A 404 25.53 30.62 -4.81
N ILE A 405 24.50 30.37 -3.99
CA ILE A 405 23.17 29.91 -4.42
C ILE A 405 22.54 30.79 -5.51
N GLY A 406 22.76 32.11 -5.47
CA GLY A 406 22.30 33.03 -6.51
C GLY A 406 22.92 32.75 -7.87
N ALA A 407 24.22 32.42 -7.91
CA ALA A 407 24.92 32.09 -9.14
C ALA A 407 24.44 30.75 -9.71
N VAL A 408 24.34 29.72 -8.85
CA VAL A 408 23.93 28.36 -9.26
C VAL A 408 22.52 28.34 -9.85
N LEU A 409 21.59 29.12 -9.28
CA LEU A 409 20.20 29.11 -9.70
C LEU A 409 19.86 30.16 -10.78
N SER A 410 20.79 31.03 -11.15
CA SER A 410 20.56 32.17 -12.06
C SER A 410 19.99 31.77 -13.43
N GLY A 411 20.34 30.58 -13.92
CA GLY A 411 19.86 30.05 -15.21
C GLY A 411 18.48 29.38 -15.16
N LEU A 412 17.88 29.21 -13.98
CA LEU A 412 16.56 28.59 -13.84
C LEU A 412 15.43 29.63 -13.92
N PRO A 413 14.24 29.26 -14.43
CA PRO A 413 13.02 30.05 -14.28
C PRO A 413 12.74 30.41 -12.82
N GLY A 414 12.17 31.59 -12.56
CA GLY A 414 11.98 32.12 -11.20
C GLY A 414 11.21 31.17 -10.26
N GLU A 415 10.18 30.47 -10.76
CA GLU A 415 9.45 29.46 -9.99
C GLU A 415 10.35 28.31 -9.55
N GLN A 416 11.13 27.75 -10.48
CA GLN A 416 12.09 26.68 -10.19
C GLN A 416 13.17 27.15 -9.21
N GLN A 417 13.64 28.40 -9.32
CA GLN A 417 14.57 28.96 -8.34
C GLN A 417 13.98 28.96 -6.93
N MET A 418 12.74 29.44 -6.75
CA MET A 418 12.08 29.48 -5.45
C MET A 418 11.94 28.08 -4.86
N MET A 419 11.54 27.11 -5.68
CA MET A 419 11.34 25.73 -5.26
C MET A 419 12.64 25.04 -4.84
N VAL A 420 13.70 25.19 -5.66
CA VAL A 420 15.01 24.63 -5.34
C VAL A 420 15.60 25.29 -4.09
N ARG A 421 15.48 26.62 -3.95
CA ARG A 421 15.90 27.33 -2.72
C ARG A 421 15.20 26.78 -1.48
N ARG A 422 13.87 26.64 -1.54
CA ARG A 422 13.08 26.09 -0.44
C ARG A 422 13.55 24.68 -0.09
N TRP A 423 13.72 23.82 -1.09
CA TRP A 423 14.18 22.45 -0.87
C TRP A 423 15.58 22.40 -0.24
N LEU A 424 16.51 23.25 -0.67
CA LEU A 424 17.86 23.34 -0.10
C LEU A 424 17.81 23.76 1.38
N VAL A 425 16.98 24.74 1.74
CA VAL A 425 16.75 25.15 3.13
C VAL A 425 16.15 23.99 3.94
N GLU A 426 15.20 23.25 3.37
CA GLU A 426 14.64 22.04 3.99
C GLU A 426 15.69 20.92 4.17
N GLN A 427 16.81 20.96 3.43
CA GLN A 427 17.96 20.07 3.62
C GLN A 427 19.04 20.64 4.57
N GLY A 428 18.80 21.81 5.18
CA GLY A 428 19.69 22.41 6.17
C GLY A 428 20.80 23.30 5.59
N LEU A 429 20.69 23.71 4.31
CA LEU A 429 21.58 24.74 3.76
C LEU A 429 21.25 26.09 4.40
N ALA A 430 22.25 26.69 5.07
CA ALA A 430 22.14 27.96 5.80
C ALA A 430 22.12 29.20 4.89
#